data_AF-A0A3A9Z1L9-F1
#
_entry.id   AF-A0A3A9Z1L9-F1
#
_cell.length_a   1.000
_cell.length_b   1.000
_cell.length_c   1.000
_cell.angle_alpha   90.00
_cell.angle_beta   90.00
_cell.angle_gamma   90.00
#
_symmetry.space_group_name_H-M   'P 1'
#
loop_
_entity.id
_entity.type
_entity.pdbx_description
1 polymer ?
#
loop_
_entity_poly.entity_id
_entity_poly.type
_entity_poly.pdbx_seq_one_letter_code
_entity_poly.pdbx_strand_id
1 'polypeptide(L)' 'MSQQQEHHEEIPALGQPPEGTDTLPEPDFANEHDRTAVDRDIITGADSDEREEESPRGWSGEDR' A
#
# COMPACT_ATOMS: atom_id res chain seq x y z
N MET A 1 -19.63 -16.87 -35.20
CA MET A 1 -19.45 -16.46 -33.80
C MET A 1 -18.42 -17.39 -33.18
N SER A 2 -17.13 -17.10 -33.35
CA SER A 2 -16.06 -17.87 -32.69
C SER A 2 -15.77 -17.20 -31.35
N GLN A 3 -16.10 -17.88 -30.26
CA GLN A 3 -15.69 -17.45 -28.93
C GLN A 3 -14.20 -17.76 -28.84
N GLN A 4 -13.34 -16.74 -29.02
CA GLN A 4 -11.97 -16.83 -28.57
C GLN A 4 -12.03 -16.95 -27.06
N GLN A 5 -11.86 -18.18 -26.56
CA GLN A 5 -11.51 -18.40 -25.16
C GLN A 5 -10.11 -17.80 -24.99
N GLU A 6 -10.07 -16.56 -24.53
CA GLU A 6 -8.85 -15.93 -24.05
C GLU A 6 -8.43 -16.73 -22.81
N HIS A 7 -7.60 -17.74 -23.03
CA HIS A 7 -6.80 -18.38 -22.00
C HIS A 7 -5.89 -17.29 -21.45
N HIS A 8 -6.39 -16.54 -20.47
CA HIS A 8 -5.52 -15.81 -19.55
C HIS A 8 -4.68 -16.89 -18.89
N GLU A 9 -3.39 -16.94 -19.25
CA GLU A 9 -2.42 -17.67 -18.44
C GLU A 9 -2.60 -17.17 -17.01
N GLU A 10 -2.79 -18.08 -16.04
CA GLU A 10 -2.89 -17.74 -14.62
C GLU A 10 -1.53 -17.25 -14.14
N ILE A 11 -1.17 -16.02 -14.51
CA ILE A 11 0.02 -15.35 -14.01
C ILE A 11 -0.30 -14.98 -12.56
N PRO A 12 0.42 -15.55 -11.58
CA PRO A 12 0.16 -15.24 -10.17
C PRO A 12 0.42 -13.76 -9.90
N ALA A 13 -0.34 -13.17 -8.98
CA ALA A 13 -0.13 -11.79 -8.59
C ALA A 13 1.28 -11.61 -7.98
N LEU A 14 1.85 -10.42 -8.14
CA LEU A 14 3.11 -10.07 -7.50
C LEU A 14 2.98 -10.24 -5.98
N GLY A 15 3.84 -11.08 -5.40
CA GLY A 15 3.82 -11.38 -3.97
C GLY A 15 2.86 -12.50 -3.56
N GLN A 16 2.07 -13.08 -4.48
CA GLN A 16 1.39 -14.33 -4.17
C GLN A 16 2.42 -15.46 -4.05
N PRO A 17 2.41 -16.23 -2.95
CA PRO A 17 3.19 -17.44 -2.90
C PRO A 17 2.73 -18.39 -4.02
N PRO A 18 3.65 -19.15 -4.65
CA PRO A 18 3.28 -20.20 -5.59
C PRO A 18 2.33 -21.18 -4.88
N GLU A 19 1.39 -21.78 -5.62
CA GLU A 19 0.35 -22.66 -5.07
C GLU A 19 0.88 -23.58 -3.97
N GLY A 20 0.45 -23.33 -2.74
CA GLY A 20 1.01 -23.94 -1.54
C GLY A 20 0.55 -23.19 -0.28
N THR A 21 0.63 -23.87 0.86
CA THR A 21 0.33 -23.26 2.16
C THR A 21 1.30 -22.10 2.39
N ASP A 22 0.76 -20.94 2.78
CA ASP A 22 1.61 -19.84 3.24
C ASP A 22 2.53 -20.35 4.36
N THR A 23 3.84 -20.24 4.12
CA THR A 23 4.87 -20.70 5.07
C THR A 23 5.37 -19.56 5.96
N LEU A 24 4.88 -18.34 5.70
CA LEU A 24 5.15 -17.21 6.55
C LEU A 24 4.37 -17.34 7.86
N PRO A 25 4.94 -16.86 8.98
CA PRO A 25 4.19 -16.72 10.22
C PRO A 25 2.95 -15.86 9.99
N GLU A 26 1.88 -16.14 10.73
CA GLU A 26 0.70 -15.28 10.74
C GLU A 26 1.15 -13.85 11.11
N PRO A 27 0.92 -12.86 10.23
CA PRO A 27 1.30 -11.48 10.49
C PRO A 27 0.53 -10.92 11.70
N ASP A 28 1.24 -10.34 12.65
CA ASP A 28 0.64 -9.59 13.77
C ASP A 28 0.30 -8.16 13.32
N PHE A 29 -0.73 -8.05 12.48
CA PHE A 29 -1.16 -6.77 11.92
C PHE A 29 -1.51 -5.75 13.01
N ALA A 30 -2.01 -6.18 14.16
CA ALA A 30 -2.35 -5.27 15.25
C ALA A 30 -1.09 -4.63 15.84
N ASN A 31 -0.06 -5.43 16.10
CA ASN A 31 1.20 -4.91 16.61
C ASN A 31 1.99 -4.10 15.57
N GLU A 32 1.94 -4.49 14.29
CA GLU A 32 2.55 -3.73 13.20
C GLU A 32 1.85 -2.38 13.02
N HIS A 33 0.51 -2.34 13.10
CA HIS A 33 -0.26 -1.10 13.03
C HIS A 33 0.17 -0.13 14.13
N ASP A 34 0.28 -0.58 15.38
CA ASP A 34 0.70 0.29 16.48
C ASP A 34 2.13 0.82 16.33
N ARG A 35 3.02 0.05 15.67
CA ARG A 35 4.42 0.45 15.41
C ARG A 35 4.59 1.37 14.20
N THR A 36 3.68 1.28 13.24
CA THR A 36 3.76 1.98 11.94
C THR A 36 2.69 3.06 11.78
N ALA A 37 1.81 3.21 12.76
CA ALA A 37 0.81 4.26 12.78
C ALA A 37 1.49 5.62 12.68
N VAL A 38 0.90 6.46 11.83
CA VAL A 38 1.28 7.86 11.71
C VAL A 38 0.95 8.57 13.02
N ASP A 39 1.78 9.55 13.41
CA ASP A 39 1.56 10.33 14.61
C ASP A 39 0.16 10.97 14.62
N ARG A 40 -0.45 11.04 15.81
CA ARG A 40 -1.79 11.59 15.98
C ARG A 40 -1.84 13.06 15.57
N ASP A 41 -0.79 13.81 15.83
CA ASP A 41 -0.76 15.25 15.53
C ASP A 41 -0.77 15.49 14.00
N ILE A 42 -0.14 14.60 13.25
CA ILE A 42 -0.16 14.60 11.78
C ILE A 42 -1.57 14.30 11.25
N ILE A 43 -2.21 13.20 11.71
CA ILE A 43 -3.53 12.80 11.20
C ILE A 43 -4.67 13.74 11.64
N THR A 44 -4.47 14.47 12.74
CA THR A 44 -5.43 15.49 13.22
C THR A 44 -5.13 16.87 12.66
N GLY A 45 -3.98 17.05 12.02
CA GLY A 45 -3.49 18.33 11.53
C GLY A 45 -3.10 19.30 12.65
N ALA A 46 -2.88 18.81 13.87
CA ALA A 46 -2.37 19.62 14.97
C ALA A 46 -0.93 20.11 14.71
N ASP A 47 -0.21 19.46 13.81
CA ASP A 47 1.14 19.83 13.36
C ASP A 47 1.17 20.83 12.19
N SER A 48 0.00 21.33 11.74
CA SER A 48 -0.11 22.13 10.50
C SER A 48 0.73 23.40 10.49
N ASP A 49 1.01 23.97 11.67
CA ASP A 49 1.82 25.17 11.82
C ASP A 49 3.33 24.89 11.77
N GLU A 50 3.74 23.63 11.91
CA GLU A 50 5.14 23.19 11.95
C GLU A 50 5.63 22.59 10.63
N ARG A 51 4.72 21.98 9.85
CA ARG A 51 5.05 21.31 8.58
C ARG A 51 4.98 22.22 7.36
N GLU A 52 5.63 21.81 6.28
CA GLU A 52 5.51 22.47 4.98
C GLU A 52 4.10 22.34 4.40
N GLU A 53 3.69 23.31 3.58
CA GLU A 53 2.40 23.28 2.91
C GLU A 53 2.34 22.12 1.91
N GLU A 54 1.27 21.33 1.98
CA GLU A 54 1.06 20.20 1.08
C GLU A 54 0.86 20.71 -0.35
N SER A 55 1.65 20.17 -1.29
CA SER A 55 1.50 20.55 -2.69
C SER A 55 0.17 20.07 -3.27
N PRO A 56 -0.61 20.94 -3.94
CA PRO A 56 -1.91 20.58 -4.48
C PRO A 56 -1.85 19.58 -5.66
N ARG A 57 -0.64 19.19 -6.10
CA ARG A 57 -0.40 18.20 -7.17
C ARG A 57 0.28 16.92 -6.66
N GLY A 58 0.43 16.73 -5.35
CA GLY A 58 1.16 15.59 -4.78
C GLY A 58 2.58 15.96 -4.37
N TRP A 59 3.54 15.06 -4.54
CA TRP A 59 4.90 15.15 -3.98
C TRP A 59 5.60 16.48 -4.33
N SER A 60 5.85 17.33 -3.32
CA SER A 60 6.44 18.68 -3.50
C SER A 60 7.86 18.70 -4.10
N GLY A 61 8.55 17.56 -4.11
CA GLY A 61 9.87 17.37 -4.74
C GLY A 61 9.88 16.76 -6.16
N GLU A 62 8.73 16.47 -6.78
CA GLU A 62 8.69 16.16 -8.21
C GLU A 62 8.66 17.48 -8.99
N ASP A 63 9.83 18.13 -9.07
CA ASP A 63 10.05 19.18 -10.06
C ASP A 63 9.91 18.58 -11.46
N ARG A 64 9.17 19.29 -12.30
CA ARG A 64 8.91 18.91 -13.69
C ARG A 64 9.99 19.41 -14.64
#